data_AF-A0A843LC37-F1
#
_entry.id   AF-A0A843LC37-F1
#
_cell.length_a   1.000
_cell.length_b   1.000
_cell.length_c   1.000
_cell.angle_alpha   90.00
_cell.angle_beta   90.00
_cell.angle_gamma   90.00
#
_symmetry.space_group_name_H-M   'P 1'
#
loop_
_entity.id
_entity.type
_entity.pdbx_description
1 polymer ?
#
loop_
_entity_poly.entity_id
_entity_poly.type
_entity_poly.pdbx_seq_one_letter_code
_entity_poly.pdbx_strand_id
1 'polypeptide(L)'
;DPLMTSAYTGVTGGLVILSADDPFAHSSQNEQDTRRYAHFARLPCLDPSSIQEAYDMARDAFALSEEFGLPVILRPTTRICHSKGDVNLGEVGTEHRTAAFHRNPQQYVVIPAHTRPLHKALNAKQPAIRQRLSELGYNRCTVRGRTAVITGGVSAAYVQEVLGDDVSLAIIGAYPIDEDWLREFVDQHSRVLVVEELDPVIEEVVRRVATKTDVYGKMNGTVPYEGEFTPATVVNALAAAGMTASTTFPAVNPVPGVPPRPPILCAGCMHRSTFYAMRRVFRDGIFPSDIGCYTLGLQLGAVDTTICMGASITVGSGIARSGEKRPVVCTIGDSTFLHTGIPGLLNAVYNGADMVVVILDNRTTAMTGHQPNPNTGVRANGEESTPISLEAISRACGVSWVETVDPYDLPLLLETFRRAKERDGVRVVIAKQPCVMIARRYGIRRKPYTVDPDRCTGCGTCRAFGCPAIAFSDETAVITELCAGCGVCADICPSGAIILEGRR
;
A
#
# COMPACT_ATOMS: atom_id res chain seq x y z
N ASP A 1 8.20 14.56 8.76
CA ASP A 1 9.34 15.50 8.83
C ASP A 1 10.10 15.61 7.50
N PRO A 2 10.63 14.53 6.88
CA PRO A 2 11.47 14.65 5.68
C PRO A 2 10.81 15.38 4.51
N LEU A 3 9.55 15.07 4.20
CA LEU A 3 8.78 15.75 3.14
C LEU A 3 8.68 17.26 3.40
N MET A 4 8.34 17.66 4.63
CA MET A 4 8.18 19.07 4.99
C MET A 4 9.51 19.83 4.89
N THR A 5 10.60 19.24 5.37
CA THR A 5 11.94 19.83 5.31
C THR A 5 12.46 19.93 3.87
N SER A 6 12.10 18.97 3.00
CA SER A 6 12.49 18.99 1.58
C SER A 6 11.90 20.19 0.82
N ALA A 7 10.70 20.66 1.20
CA ALA A 7 10.09 21.86 0.61
C ALA A 7 10.88 23.15 0.92
N TYR A 8 11.62 23.18 2.05
CA TYR A 8 12.40 24.34 2.48
C TYR A 8 13.79 24.32 1.87
N THR A 9 14.45 23.17 1.91
CA THR A 9 15.79 22.98 1.33
C THR A 9 15.75 23.01 -0.20
N GLY A 10 14.63 22.65 -0.80
CA GLY A 10 14.45 22.57 -2.24
C GLY A 10 15.29 21.48 -2.89
N VAL A 11 15.30 21.46 -4.22
CA VAL A 11 16.08 20.53 -5.02
C VAL A 11 16.84 21.25 -6.12
N THR A 12 17.96 20.67 -6.57
CA THR A 12 18.79 21.22 -7.65
C THR A 12 18.50 20.57 -9.00
N GLY A 13 18.23 19.26 -9.01
CA GLY A 13 17.66 18.54 -10.14
C GLY A 13 16.23 18.10 -9.83
N GLY A 14 15.53 17.54 -10.81
CA GLY A 14 14.14 17.14 -10.62
C GLY A 14 13.97 16.02 -9.59
N LEU A 15 13.08 16.24 -8.62
CA LEU A 15 12.65 15.24 -7.64
C LEU A 15 11.14 15.08 -7.71
N VAL A 16 10.72 13.91 -8.17
CA VAL A 16 9.30 13.51 -8.20
C VAL A 16 9.03 12.51 -7.09
N ILE A 17 7.98 12.76 -6.32
CA ILE A 17 7.49 11.87 -5.27
C ILE A 17 6.21 11.22 -5.79
N LEU A 18 6.27 9.92 -6.09
CA LEU A 18 5.09 9.13 -6.46
C LEU A 18 4.40 8.60 -5.20
N SER A 19 3.14 8.98 -4.99
CA SER A 19 2.30 8.49 -3.90
C SER A 19 0.95 8.09 -4.46
N ALA A 20 0.71 6.78 -4.54
CA ALA A 20 -0.57 6.24 -5.02
C ALA A 20 -1.56 6.18 -3.85
N ASP A 21 -2.69 6.85 -4.00
CA ASP A 21 -3.77 6.80 -3.01
C ASP A 21 -4.73 5.64 -3.30
N ASP A 22 -5.30 5.04 -2.25
CA ASP A 22 -6.16 3.85 -2.32
C ASP A 22 -7.57 4.13 -1.81
N PRO A 23 -8.43 4.80 -2.61
CA PRO A 23 -9.85 4.88 -2.33
C PRO A 23 -10.43 3.48 -2.08
N PHE A 24 -11.32 3.35 -1.10
CA PHE A 24 -11.89 2.10 -0.60
C PHE A 24 -10.93 1.16 0.14
N ALA A 25 -9.65 1.54 0.28
CA ALA A 25 -8.63 0.75 0.97
C ALA A 25 -8.57 -0.72 0.46
N HIS A 26 -8.46 -0.90 -0.86
CA HIS A 26 -8.37 -2.23 -1.47
C HIS A 26 -7.17 -3.04 -0.97
N SER A 27 -6.07 -2.37 -0.65
CA SER A 27 -4.83 -2.96 -0.14
C SER A 27 -4.28 -2.26 1.10
N SER A 28 -4.69 -1.02 1.34
CA SER A 28 -4.24 -0.18 2.45
C SER A 28 -5.04 -0.42 3.74
N GLN A 29 -4.57 0.12 4.87
CA GLN A 29 -5.23 -0.02 6.18
C GLN A 29 -6.17 1.16 6.45
N ASN A 30 -6.12 2.18 5.60
CA ASN A 30 -6.90 3.40 5.67
C ASN A 30 -6.98 4.04 4.29
N GLU A 31 -7.92 4.97 4.17
CA GLU A 31 -7.98 5.96 3.11
C GLU A 31 -7.15 7.19 3.54
N GLN A 32 -6.34 7.72 2.62
CA GLN A 32 -5.56 8.94 2.82
C GLN A 32 -5.59 9.77 1.55
N ASP A 33 -5.44 11.09 1.71
CA ASP A 33 -5.42 12.02 0.59
C ASP A 33 -4.08 12.76 0.50
N THR A 34 -3.26 12.37 -0.46
CA THR A 34 -1.95 12.96 -0.74
C THR A 34 -2.04 14.47 -1.03
N ARG A 35 -3.17 14.97 -1.57
CA ARG A 35 -3.34 16.40 -1.88
C ARG A 35 -3.29 17.26 -0.61
N ARG A 36 -3.72 16.72 0.54
CA ARG A 36 -3.62 17.40 1.84
C ARG A 36 -2.18 17.54 2.30
N TYR A 37 -1.36 16.52 2.11
CA TYR A 37 0.06 16.59 2.42
C TYR A 37 0.79 17.55 1.48
N ALA A 38 0.44 17.57 0.20
CA ALA A 38 0.96 18.53 -0.77
C ALA A 38 0.64 19.98 -0.36
N HIS A 39 -0.62 20.24 -0.01
CA HIS A 39 -1.07 21.55 0.48
C HIS A 39 -0.32 21.95 1.76
N PHE A 40 -0.22 21.04 2.74
CA PHE A 40 0.48 21.30 4.00
C PHE A 40 1.99 21.57 3.78
N ALA A 41 2.63 20.83 2.87
CA ALA A 41 4.04 21.01 2.50
C ALA A 41 4.29 22.20 1.57
N ARG A 42 3.24 22.79 0.97
CA ARG A 42 3.31 23.81 -0.09
C ARG A 42 4.03 23.34 -1.35
N LEU A 43 3.83 22.08 -1.71
CA LEU A 43 4.41 21.46 -2.89
C LEU A 43 3.38 21.34 -4.02
N PRO A 44 3.80 21.45 -5.29
CA PRO A 44 2.94 21.11 -6.41
C PRO A 44 2.55 19.63 -6.37
N CYS A 45 1.30 19.32 -6.74
CA CYS A 45 0.80 17.96 -6.88
C CYS A 45 0.03 17.81 -8.19
N LEU A 46 0.37 16.79 -8.96
CA LEU A 46 -0.30 16.41 -10.20
C LEU A 46 -1.14 15.15 -9.96
N ASP A 47 -2.38 15.16 -10.43
CA ASP A 47 -3.41 14.14 -10.17
C ASP A 47 -4.04 13.70 -11.50
N PRO A 48 -3.50 12.64 -12.14
CA PRO A 48 -3.90 12.25 -13.48
C PRO A 48 -5.31 11.63 -13.50
N SER A 49 -6.09 11.97 -14.53
CA SER A 49 -7.39 11.37 -14.79
C SER A 49 -7.36 10.21 -15.78
N SER A 50 -6.20 9.91 -16.37
CA SER A 50 -6.03 8.84 -17.36
C SER A 50 -4.60 8.29 -17.36
N ILE A 51 -4.40 7.17 -18.05
CA ILE A 51 -3.08 6.56 -18.23
C ILE A 51 -2.16 7.46 -19.06
N GLN A 52 -2.69 8.12 -20.10
CA GLN A 52 -1.92 9.09 -20.89
C GLN A 52 -1.51 10.30 -20.05
N GLU A 53 -2.44 10.87 -19.28
CA GLU A 53 -2.10 11.97 -18.37
C GLU A 53 -1.07 11.55 -17.32
N ALA A 54 -1.17 10.34 -16.76
CA ALA A 54 -0.18 9.85 -15.81
C ALA A 54 1.24 9.78 -16.43
N TYR A 55 1.33 9.38 -17.70
CA TYR A 55 2.59 9.39 -18.45
C TYR A 55 3.13 10.81 -18.66
N ASP A 56 2.29 11.72 -19.15
CA ASP A 56 2.69 13.11 -19.43
C ASP A 56 3.04 13.88 -18.16
N MET A 57 2.21 13.75 -17.10
CA MET A 57 2.44 14.39 -15.81
C MET A 57 3.72 13.91 -15.14
N ALA A 58 4.13 12.66 -15.33
CA ALA A 58 5.41 12.17 -14.80
C ALA A 58 6.60 12.92 -15.43
N ARG A 59 6.57 13.14 -16.75
CA ARG A 59 7.58 13.96 -17.46
C ARG A 59 7.55 15.40 -16.96
N ASP A 60 6.37 16.00 -16.94
CA ASP A 60 6.21 17.42 -16.62
C ASP A 60 6.50 17.72 -15.14
N ALA A 61 6.31 16.75 -14.24
CA ALA A 61 6.70 16.85 -12.83
C ALA A 61 8.20 17.06 -12.63
N PHE A 62 9.06 16.41 -13.42
CA PHE A 62 10.51 16.63 -13.34
C PHE A 62 10.88 18.06 -13.78
N ALA A 63 10.30 18.53 -14.89
CA ALA A 63 10.53 19.88 -15.39
C ALA A 63 10.04 20.94 -14.38
N LEU A 64 8.84 20.77 -13.84
CA LEU A 64 8.27 21.64 -12.82
C LEU A 64 9.11 21.65 -11.53
N SER A 65 9.63 20.49 -11.14
CA SER A 65 10.48 20.35 -9.96
C SER A 65 11.78 21.15 -10.10
N GLU A 66 12.40 21.12 -11.28
CA GLU A 66 13.61 21.90 -11.57
C GLU A 66 13.32 23.41 -11.69
N GLU A 67 12.22 23.77 -12.37
CA GLU A 67 11.81 25.15 -12.57
C GLU A 67 11.66 25.89 -11.23
N PHE A 68 10.99 25.25 -10.26
CA PHE A 68 10.77 25.85 -8.95
C PHE A 68 11.79 25.44 -7.91
N GLY A 69 12.69 24.50 -8.21
CA GLY A 69 13.61 23.90 -7.23
C GLY A 69 12.86 23.32 -6.03
N LEU A 70 11.75 22.62 -6.26
CA LEU A 70 10.90 21.99 -5.25
C LEU A 70 10.61 20.54 -5.63
N PRO A 71 10.45 19.63 -4.67
CA PRO A 71 9.84 18.33 -4.95
C PRO A 71 8.44 18.52 -5.55
N VAL A 72 8.07 17.67 -6.52
CA VAL A 72 6.71 17.62 -7.08
C VAL A 72 6.09 16.28 -6.78
N ILE A 73 4.85 16.27 -6.35
CA ILE A 73 4.11 15.05 -6.06
C ILE A 73 3.34 14.62 -7.31
N LEU A 74 3.47 13.36 -7.70
CA LEU A 74 2.58 12.70 -8.65
C LEU A 74 1.68 11.74 -7.87
N ARG A 75 0.37 11.95 -7.95
CA ARG A 75 -0.63 11.24 -7.17
C ARG A 75 -1.66 10.55 -8.07
N PRO A 76 -1.42 9.30 -8.50
CA PRO A 76 -2.49 8.49 -9.07
C PRO A 76 -3.37 7.85 -7.98
N THR A 77 -4.55 7.35 -8.35
CA THR A 77 -5.37 6.48 -7.50
C THR A 77 -5.36 5.02 -8.00
N THR A 78 -5.92 4.09 -7.21
CA THR A 78 -5.97 2.64 -7.49
C THR A 78 -6.32 2.30 -8.93
N ARG A 79 -7.36 2.92 -9.52
CA ARG A 79 -7.77 2.61 -10.90
C ARG A 79 -6.82 3.11 -11.96
N ILE A 80 -6.12 4.22 -11.75
CA ILE A 80 -5.03 4.64 -12.65
C ILE A 80 -3.88 3.63 -12.56
N CYS A 81 -3.54 3.19 -11.35
CA CYS A 81 -2.44 2.23 -11.11
C CYS A 81 -2.75 0.80 -11.61
N HIS A 82 -4.01 0.37 -11.55
CA HIS A 82 -4.44 -1.00 -11.89
C HIS A 82 -5.07 -1.11 -13.29
N SER A 83 -4.87 -0.10 -14.14
CA SER A 83 -5.31 -0.11 -15.54
C SER A 83 -4.12 -0.21 -16.49
N LYS A 84 -4.39 -0.60 -17.74
CA LYS A 84 -3.42 -0.64 -18.83
C LYS A 84 -4.03 -0.06 -20.09
N GLY A 85 -3.22 0.60 -20.90
CA GLY A 85 -3.62 1.20 -22.16
C GLY A 85 -2.41 1.62 -22.96
N ASP A 86 -2.60 1.85 -24.25
CA ASP A 86 -1.56 2.40 -25.11
C ASP A 86 -1.33 3.89 -24.75
N VAL A 87 -0.07 4.32 -24.80
CA VAL A 87 0.33 5.70 -24.54
C VAL A 87 1.17 6.23 -25.70
N ASN A 88 0.94 7.49 -26.05
CA ASN A 88 1.79 8.22 -26.96
C ASN A 88 3.00 8.73 -26.17
N LEU A 89 4.16 8.15 -26.43
CA LEU A 89 5.40 8.48 -25.70
C LEU A 89 5.95 9.88 -26.02
N GLY A 90 5.61 10.42 -27.19
CA GLY A 90 6.22 11.65 -27.70
C GLY A 90 7.73 11.52 -27.89
N GLU A 91 8.43 12.65 -27.93
CA GLU A 91 9.89 12.68 -27.96
C GLU A 91 10.45 12.58 -26.53
N VAL A 92 11.42 11.69 -26.34
CA VAL A 92 12.13 11.54 -25.07
C VAL A 92 13.42 12.38 -25.11
N GLY A 93 13.58 13.26 -24.13
CA GLY A 93 14.82 14.04 -24.00
C GLY A 93 16.05 13.14 -23.85
N THR A 94 17.09 13.42 -24.63
CA THR A 94 18.36 12.68 -24.62
C THR A 94 19.49 13.43 -23.92
N GLU A 95 19.21 14.65 -23.43
CA GLU A 95 20.21 15.45 -22.72
C GLU A 95 20.48 14.90 -21.33
N HIS A 96 21.73 14.48 -21.12
CA HIS A 96 22.23 14.05 -19.83
C HIS A 96 23.09 15.15 -19.22
N ARG A 97 22.65 15.70 -18.09
CA ARG A 97 23.46 16.62 -17.28
C ARG A 97 24.33 15.82 -16.31
N THR A 98 25.56 16.27 -16.13
CA THR A 98 26.43 15.71 -15.08
C THR A 98 26.05 16.34 -13.74
N ALA A 99 25.66 15.51 -12.77
CA ALA A 99 25.33 16.00 -11.44
C ALA A 99 26.58 16.50 -10.71
N ALA A 100 26.46 17.64 -10.01
CA ALA A 100 27.51 18.19 -9.17
C ALA A 100 26.94 18.67 -7.82
N PHE A 101 27.62 18.32 -6.74
CA PHE A 101 27.27 18.81 -5.40
C PHE A 101 27.92 20.16 -5.14
N HIS A 102 27.12 21.22 -5.06
CA HIS A 102 27.56 22.56 -4.68
C HIS A 102 27.27 22.81 -3.20
N ARG A 103 28.32 23.05 -2.39
CA ARG A 103 28.15 23.31 -0.97
C ARG A 103 27.35 24.60 -0.74
N ASN A 104 26.17 24.47 -0.14
CA ASN A 104 25.36 25.60 0.31
C ASN A 104 24.71 25.32 1.68
N PRO A 105 25.45 25.50 2.80
CA PRO A 105 24.90 25.24 4.13
C PRO A 105 23.66 26.07 4.48
N GLN A 106 23.52 27.28 3.93
CA GLN A 106 22.35 28.13 4.16
C GLN A 106 21.06 27.53 3.57
N GLN A 107 21.19 26.68 2.54
CA GLN A 107 20.09 25.96 1.93
C GLN A 107 19.87 24.59 2.57
N TYR A 108 20.94 23.82 2.78
CA TYR A 108 20.83 22.40 3.13
C TYR A 108 20.87 22.10 4.63
N VAL A 109 21.24 23.07 5.47
CA VAL A 109 21.28 22.90 6.94
C VAL A 109 20.14 23.69 7.57
N VAL A 110 19.06 22.99 7.96
CA VAL A 110 17.81 23.59 8.45
C VAL A 110 17.86 23.94 9.94
N ILE A 111 18.80 24.81 10.31
CA ILE A 111 18.80 25.48 11.62
C ILE A 111 17.87 26.69 11.63
N PRO A 112 17.36 27.15 12.79
CA PRO A 112 16.38 28.24 12.85
C PRO A 112 16.76 29.53 12.10
N ALA A 113 18.05 29.88 12.02
CA ALA A 113 18.53 31.04 11.27
C ALA A 113 18.35 30.90 9.74
N HIS A 114 18.45 29.67 9.22
CA HIS A 114 18.27 29.35 7.79
C HIS A 114 16.81 29.02 7.45
N THR A 115 16.12 28.29 8.32
CA THR A 115 14.73 27.85 8.07
C THR A 115 13.76 29.02 7.92
N ARG A 116 13.93 30.11 8.67
CA ARG A 116 13.06 31.30 8.58
C ARG A 116 13.11 31.99 7.21
N PRO A 117 14.28 32.33 6.64
CA PRO A 117 14.34 32.87 5.28
C PRO A 117 13.93 31.84 4.22
N LEU A 118 14.27 30.55 4.37
CA LEU A 118 13.82 29.51 3.43
C LEU A 118 12.29 29.40 3.38
N HIS A 119 11.61 29.53 4.52
CA HIS A 119 10.15 29.57 4.56
C HIS A 119 9.58 30.77 3.79
N LYS A 120 10.19 31.95 3.95
CA LYS A 120 9.79 33.14 3.16
C LYS A 120 9.97 32.90 1.66
N ALA A 121 11.08 32.28 1.26
CA ALA A 121 11.34 31.94 -0.13
C ALA A 121 10.31 30.94 -0.69
N LEU A 122 9.98 29.88 0.06
CA LEU A 122 8.94 28.92 -0.33
C LEU A 122 7.58 29.61 -0.55
N ASN A 123 7.20 30.53 0.34
CA ASN A 123 5.94 31.28 0.21
C ASN A 123 5.95 32.23 -0.98
N ALA A 124 7.10 32.86 -1.29
CA ALA A 124 7.23 33.76 -2.44
C ALA A 124 7.09 33.02 -3.79
N LYS A 125 7.36 31.72 -3.85
CA LYS A 125 7.18 30.90 -5.07
C LYS A 125 5.72 30.60 -5.40
N GLN A 126 4.82 30.63 -4.42
CA GLN A 126 3.45 30.10 -4.55
C GLN A 126 2.61 30.75 -5.67
N PRO A 127 2.65 32.09 -5.89
CA PRO A 127 1.92 32.70 -7.00
C PRO A 127 2.40 32.22 -8.37
N ALA A 128 3.72 32.13 -8.57
CA ALA A 128 4.31 31.67 -9.82
C ALA A 128 4.00 30.19 -10.07
N ILE A 129 4.01 29.36 -9.02
CA ILE A 129 3.60 27.95 -9.11
C ILE A 129 2.15 27.84 -9.59
N ARG A 130 1.21 28.59 -8.98
CA ARG A 130 -0.21 28.56 -9.40
C ARG A 130 -0.37 28.93 -10.87
N GLN A 131 0.24 30.04 -11.28
CA GLN A 131 0.19 30.49 -12.68
C GLN A 131 0.76 29.41 -13.62
N ARG A 132 1.93 28.86 -13.30
CA ARG A 132 2.57 27.84 -14.13
C ARG A 132 1.74 26.57 -14.26
N LEU A 133 1.08 26.14 -13.18
CA LEU A 133 0.18 24.99 -13.21
C LEU A 133 -1.06 25.25 -14.08
N SER A 134 -1.61 26.47 -14.09
CA SER A 134 -2.68 26.87 -15.00
C SER A 134 -2.21 26.81 -16.47
N GLU A 135 -0.98 27.27 -16.76
CA GLU A 135 -0.40 27.25 -18.11
C GLU A 135 -0.11 25.84 -18.64
N LEU A 136 0.10 24.85 -17.76
CA LEU A 136 0.25 23.44 -18.18
C LEU A 136 -1.06 22.85 -18.74
N GLY A 137 -2.21 23.47 -18.46
CA GLY A 137 -3.50 23.08 -19.06
C GLY A 137 -4.12 21.80 -18.51
N TYR A 138 -3.57 21.22 -17.43
CA TYR A 138 -4.18 20.06 -16.77
C TYR A 138 -5.52 20.42 -16.09
N ASN A 139 -5.62 21.64 -15.57
CA ASN A 139 -6.90 22.22 -15.16
C ASN A 139 -7.61 22.76 -16.40
N ARG A 140 -8.80 22.23 -16.69
CA ARG A 140 -9.54 22.52 -17.93
C ARG A 140 -11.03 22.54 -17.69
N CYS A 141 -11.77 23.29 -18.50
CA CYS A 141 -13.22 23.35 -18.39
C CYS A 141 -13.94 23.46 -19.74
N THR A 142 -15.23 23.14 -19.74
CA THR A 142 -16.16 23.34 -20.85
C THR A 142 -17.47 23.86 -20.30
N VAL A 143 -17.96 24.98 -20.84
CA VAL A 143 -19.22 25.61 -20.43
C VAL A 143 -20.31 25.22 -21.42
N ARG A 144 -21.38 24.59 -20.93
CA ARG A 144 -22.52 24.09 -21.73
C ARG A 144 -23.87 24.62 -21.24
N GLY A 145 -23.98 24.96 -19.96
CA GLY A 145 -25.24 25.40 -19.35
C GLY A 145 -25.05 26.13 -18.03
N ARG A 146 -26.11 26.17 -17.22
CA ARG A 146 -26.15 26.88 -15.93
C ARG A 146 -25.80 26.00 -14.72
N THR A 147 -25.63 24.70 -14.93
CA THR A 147 -25.18 23.72 -13.95
C THR A 147 -23.81 23.19 -14.35
N ALA A 148 -22.98 22.85 -13.38
CA ALA A 148 -21.64 22.33 -13.64
C ALA A 148 -21.26 21.19 -12.70
N VAL A 149 -20.42 20.29 -13.19
CA VAL A 149 -19.65 19.36 -12.36
C VAL A 149 -18.19 19.82 -12.32
N ILE A 150 -17.58 19.81 -11.13
CA ILE A 150 -16.14 20.00 -10.94
C ILE A 150 -15.57 18.71 -10.34
N THR A 151 -14.52 18.18 -10.94
CA THR A 151 -13.96 16.87 -10.58
C THR A 151 -12.45 16.84 -10.76
N GLY A 152 -11.78 15.76 -10.34
CA GLY A 152 -10.34 15.57 -10.48
C GLY A 152 -9.94 14.09 -10.39
N GLY A 153 -8.70 13.78 -10.78
CA GLY A 153 -8.20 12.41 -10.82
C GLY A 153 -9.12 11.45 -11.60
N VAL A 154 -9.20 10.20 -11.17
CA VAL A 154 -10.04 9.19 -11.84
C VAL A 154 -11.54 9.53 -11.85
N SER A 155 -12.02 10.35 -10.91
CA SER A 155 -13.44 10.75 -10.87
C SER A 155 -13.88 11.45 -12.16
N ALA A 156 -12.95 12.11 -12.87
CA ALA A 156 -13.25 12.72 -14.15
C ALA A 156 -13.69 11.69 -15.21
N ALA A 157 -13.13 10.48 -15.21
CA ALA A 157 -13.54 9.42 -16.13
C ALA A 157 -14.97 8.97 -15.86
N TYR A 158 -15.33 8.76 -14.58
CA TYR A 158 -16.69 8.39 -14.19
C TYR A 158 -17.70 9.47 -14.54
N VAL A 159 -17.36 10.74 -14.30
CA VAL A 159 -18.21 11.89 -14.64
C VAL A 159 -18.43 11.97 -16.14
N GLN A 160 -17.38 11.89 -16.95
CA GLN A 160 -17.49 12.00 -18.40
C GLN A 160 -18.36 10.90 -19.02
N GLU A 161 -18.40 9.71 -18.43
CA GLU A 161 -19.23 8.60 -18.91
C GLU A 161 -20.74 8.86 -18.74
N VAL A 162 -21.14 9.69 -17.78
CA VAL A 162 -22.55 9.90 -17.40
C VAL A 162 -23.04 11.33 -17.53
N LEU A 163 -22.18 12.29 -17.84
CA LEU A 163 -22.53 13.70 -17.83
C LEU A 163 -23.58 14.02 -18.91
N GLY A 164 -24.65 14.73 -18.53
CA GLY A 164 -25.63 15.25 -19.48
C GLY A 164 -25.05 16.32 -20.43
N ASP A 165 -25.60 16.43 -21.63
CA ASP A 165 -25.11 17.35 -22.66
C ASP A 165 -25.23 18.84 -22.27
N ASP A 166 -26.16 19.18 -21.38
CA ASP A 166 -26.43 20.52 -20.88
C ASP A 166 -25.63 20.89 -19.61
N VAL A 167 -24.83 19.96 -19.08
CA VAL A 167 -24.04 20.18 -17.86
C VAL A 167 -22.60 20.54 -18.22
N SER A 168 -22.13 21.66 -17.69
CA SER A 168 -20.74 22.11 -17.83
C SER A 168 -19.79 21.22 -17.01
N LEU A 169 -18.51 21.16 -17.39
CA LEU A 169 -17.51 20.31 -16.73
C LEU A 169 -16.22 21.10 -16.49
N ALA A 170 -15.66 21.01 -15.28
CA ALA A 170 -14.27 21.35 -15.00
C ALA A 170 -13.53 20.15 -14.41
N ILE A 171 -12.32 19.90 -14.90
CA ILE A 171 -11.41 18.86 -14.42
C ILE A 171 -10.19 19.55 -13.82
N ILE A 172 -9.88 19.21 -12.57
CA ILE A 172 -8.71 19.67 -11.83
C ILE A 172 -7.68 18.53 -11.83
N GLY A 173 -6.56 18.75 -12.52
CA GLY A 173 -5.44 17.80 -12.58
C GLY A 173 -4.17 18.29 -11.88
N ALA A 174 -4.15 19.55 -11.40
CA ALA A 174 -2.98 20.14 -10.76
C ALA A 174 -3.34 21.01 -9.55
N TYR A 175 -2.50 20.91 -8.52
CA TYR A 175 -2.64 21.60 -7.24
C TYR A 175 -1.32 22.34 -6.87
N PRO A 176 -1.39 23.54 -6.25
CA PRO A 176 -2.59 24.25 -5.80
C PRO A 176 -3.45 24.77 -6.96
N ILE A 177 -4.77 24.78 -6.74
CA ILE A 177 -5.75 25.28 -7.72
C ILE A 177 -5.62 26.81 -7.82
N ASP A 178 -5.69 27.33 -9.04
CA ASP A 178 -5.82 28.75 -9.30
C ASP A 178 -7.24 29.22 -8.98
N GLU A 179 -7.37 30.01 -7.92
CA GLU A 179 -8.66 30.48 -7.39
C GLU A 179 -9.35 31.47 -8.33
N ASP A 180 -8.60 32.24 -9.12
CA ASP A 180 -9.18 33.22 -10.04
C ASP A 180 -9.77 32.50 -11.26
N TRP A 181 -9.02 31.56 -11.85
CA TRP A 181 -9.52 30.67 -12.89
C TRP A 181 -10.77 29.88 -12.44
N LEU A 182 -10.73 29.33 -11.23
CA LEU A 182 -11.86 28.57 -10.69
C LEU A 182 -13.08 29.46 -10.45
N ARG A 183 -12.87 30.68 -9.93
CA ARG A 183 -13.96 31.66 -9.73
C ARG A 183 -14.64 32.01 -11.04
N GLU A 184 -13.86 32.30 -12.08
CA GLU A 184 -14.39 32.61 -13.42
C GLU A 184 -15.29 31.49 -13.95
N PHE A 185 -14.93 30.23 -13.72
CA PHE A 185 -15.78 29.09 -14.08
C PHE A 185 -17.01 28.97 -13.17
N VAL A 186 -16.82 29.02 -11.84
CA VAL A 186 -17.90 28.80 -10.86
C VAL A 186 -19.00 29.86 -10.99
N ASP A 187 -18.64 31.14 -11.11
CA ASP A 187 -19.61 32.25 -11.15
C ASP A 187 -20.46 32.29 -12.45
N GLN A 188 -20.14 31.47 -13.46
CA GLN A 188 -20.99 31.27 -14.64
C GLN A 188 -22.19 30.35 -14.40
N HIS A 189 -22.22 29.66 -13.27
CA HIS A 189 -23.21 28.61 -12.98
C HIS A 189 -24.04 28.97 -11.74
N SER A 190 -25.34 28.66 -11.79
CA SER A 190 -26.20 28.77 -10.60
C SER A 190 -25.96 27.64 -9.60
N ARG A 191 -25.48 26.48 -10.08
CA ARG A 191 -25.24 25.30 -9.25
C ARG A 191 -24.02 24.53 -9.72
N VAL A 192 -23.18 24.12 -8.78
CA VAL A 192 -22.02 23.27 -9.00
C VAL A 192 -22.12 22.01 -8.14
N LEU A 193 -21.81 20.86 -8.72
CA LEU A 193 -21.60 19.60 -8.02
C LEU A 193 -20.11 19.26 -8.06
N VAL A 194 -19.49 19.06 -6.90
CA VAL A 194 -18.09 18.62 -6.81
C VAL A 194 -18.04 17.11 -6.60
N VAL A 195 -17.40 16.41 -7.52
CA VAL A 195 -17.22 14.95 -7.49
C VAL A 195 -15.73 14.64 -7.39
N GLU A 196 -15.28 14.27 -6.21
CA GLU A 196 -13.90 13.85 -5.95
C GLU A 196 -13.85 12.69 -4.95
N GLU A 197 -12.91 11.77 -5.12
CA GLU A 197 -12.65 10.71 -4.15
C GLU A 197 -11.83 11.22 -2.97
N LEU A 198 -11.90 10.50 -1.84
CA LEU A 198 -11.18 10.82 -0.59
C LEU A 198 -11.65 12.16 0.03
N ASP A 199 -10.74 13.09 0.33
CA ASP A 199 -11.05 14.29 1.11
C ASP A 199 -11.59 15.43 0.21
N PRO A 200 -12.43 16.37 0.69
CA PRO A 200 -13.06 17.40 -0.14
C PRO A 200 -12.11 18.56 -0.49
N VAL A 201 -10.96 18.24 -1.08
CA VAL A 201 -9.89 19.21 -1.39
C VAL A 201 -10.33 20.19 -2.47
N ILE A 202 -10.99 19.72 -3.54
CA ILE A 202 -11.54 20.59 -4.58
C ILE A 202 -12.75 21.35 -4.04
N GLU A 203 -13.66 20.67 -3.33
CA GLU A 203 -14.89 21.28 -2.83
C GLU A 203 -14.62 22.45 -1.88
N GLU A 204 -13.62 22.33 -1.00
CA GLU A 204 -13.23 23.44 -0.12
C GLU A 204 -12.79 24.68 -0.90
N VAL A 205 -12.02 24.51 -1.98
CA VAL A 205 -11.60 25.64 -2.82
C VAL A 205 -12.78 26.20 -3.61
N VAL A 206 -13.65 25.35 -4.16
CA VAL A 206 -14.88 25.75 -4.84
C VAL A 206 -15.77 26.59 -3.91
N ARG A 207 -15.97 26.16 -2.67
CA ARG A 207 -16.76 26.90 -1.67
C ARG A 207 -16.13 28.24 -1.29
N ARG A 208 -14.80 28.34 -1.29
CA ARG A 208 -14.10 29.61 -1.04
C ARG A 208 -14.28 30.63 -2.16
N VAL A 209 -14.36 30.17 -3.41
CA VAL A 209 -14.50 31.07 -4.57
C VAL A 209 -15.96 31.33 -4.97
N ALA A 210 -16.87 30.41 -4.66
CA ALA A 210 -18.29 30.54 -4.96
C ALA A 210 -18.91 31.75 -4.23
N THR A 211 -19.41 32.72 -4.99
CA THR A 211 -20.08 33.90 -4.42
C THR A 211 -21.60 33.89 -4.61
N LYS A 212 -22.07 33.27 -5.70
CA LYS A 212 -23.49 33.30 -6.14
C LYS A 212 -23.99 31.92 -6.58
N THR A 213 -23.23 30.87 -6.27
CA THR A 213 -23.42 29.53 -6.82
C THR A 213 -23.67 28.55 -5.69
N ASP A 214 -24.73 27.75 -5.82
CA ASP A 214 -25.00 26.69 -4.87
C ASP A 214 -23.99 25.55 -5.07
N VAL A 215 -23.26 25.17 -4.02
CA VAL A 215 -22.23 24.12 -4.07
C VAL A 215 -22.72 22.84 -3.40
N TYR A 216 -22.77 21.77 -4.18
CA TYR A 216 -23.10 20.40 -3.79
C TYR A 216 -21.84 19.54 -3.81
N GLY A 217 -21.73 18.58 -2.89
CA GLY A 217 -20.53 17.73 -2.78
C GLY A 217 -20.58 16.85 -1.54
N LYS A 218 -19.42 16.51 -1.00
CA LYS A 218 -19.28 15.75 0.24
C LYS A 218 -19.79 16.54 1.44
N MET A 219 -19.45 17.82 1.53
CA MET A 219 -19.74 18.62 2.74
C MET A 219 -21.24 18.87 2.99
N ASN A 220 -22.11 18.63 2.01
CA ASN A 220 -23.56 18.66 2.18
C ASN A 220 -24.24 17.29 1.99
N GLY A 221 -23.46 16.21 1.88
CA GLY A 221 -23.94 14.83 1.76
C GLY A 221 -24.47 14.43 0.37
N THR A 222 -24.26 15.24 -0.67
CA THR A 222 -24.66 14.90 -2.05
C THR A 222 -23.75 13.84 -2.66
N VAL A 223 -22.47 13.85 -2.27
CA VAL A 223 -21.45 12.89 -2.67
C VAL A 223 -20.94 12.18 -1.41
N PRO A 224 -20.71 10.85 -1.41
CA PRO A 224 -20.24 10.14 -0.23
C PRO A 224 -18.81 10.53 0.15
N TYR A 225 -18.48 10.53 1.44
CA TYR A 225 -17.12 10.77 1.93
C TYR A 225 -16.20 9.58 1.65
N GLU A 226 -16.71 8.38 1.89
CA GLU A 226 -15.95 7.14 1.90
C GLU A 226 -16.04 6.40 0.57
N GLY A 227 -14.97 5.66 0.28
CA GLY A 227 -14.93 4.65 -0.75
C GLY A 227 -14.57 5.14 -2.15
N GLU A 228 -14.44 4.16 -3.03
CA GLU A 228 -14.15 4.35 -4.44
C GLU A 228 -15.46 4.62 -5.20
N PHE A 229 -15.43 5.57 -6.12
CA PHE A 229 -16.60 5.96 -6.89
C PHE A 229 -16.80 5.04 -8.08
N THR A 230 -18.04 5.01 -8.54
CA THR A 230 -18.47 4.30 -9.75
C THR A 230 -19.36 5.23 -10.59
N PRO A 231 -19.57 4.95 -11.88
CA PRO A 231 -20.54 5.70 -12.67
C PRO A 231 -21.94 5.76 -12.02
N ALA A 232 -22.38 4.68 -11.35
CA ALA A 232 -23.63 4.67 -10.60
C ALA A 232 -23.64 5.67 -9.41
N THR A 233 -22.53 5.77 -8.68
CA THR A 233 -22.37 6.77 -7.60
C THR A 233 -22.51 8.19 -8.16
N VAL A 234 -21.92 8.47 -9.33
CA VAL A 234 -21.98 9.79 -9.97
C VAL A 234 -23.40 10.10 -10.48
N VAL A 235 -24.10 9.14 -11.09
CA VAL A 235 -25.50 9.30 -11.51
C VAL A 235 -26.39 9.69 -10.33
N ASN A 236 -26.22 9.03 -9.19
CA ASN A 236 -26.99 9.34 -7.99
C ASN A 236 -26.68 10.75 -7.47
N ALA A 237 -25.41 11.16 -7.47
CA ALA A 237 -25.00 12.51 -7.07
C ALA A 237 -25.54 13.59 -8.01
N LEU A 238 -25.52 13.35 -9.33
CA LEU A 238 -26.11 14.23 -10.34
C LEU A 238 -27.61 14.41 -10.08
N ALA A 239 -28.35 13.31 -9.89
CA ALA A 239 -29.78 13.36 -9.61
C ALA A 239 -30.08 14.12 -8.30
N ALA A 240 -29.30 13.88 -7.23
CA ALA A 240 -29.44 14.57 -5.95
C ALA A 240 -29.13 16.08 -6.04
N ALA A 241 -28.22 16.47 -6.94
CA ALA A 241 -27.95 17.86 -7.27
C ALA A 241 -28.95 18.46 -8.28
N GLY A 242 -29.96 17.72 -8.72
CA GLY A 242 -30.92 18.16 -9.73
C GLY A 242 -30.28 18.41 -11.10
N MET A 243 -29.30 17.60 -11.48
CA MET A 243 -28.60 17.63 -12.77
C MET A 243 -28.95 16.40 -13.61
N THR A 244 -28.83 16.54 -14.92
CA THR A 244 -29.10 15.49 -15.91
C THR A 244 -27.91 14.53 -16.03
N ALA A 245 -28.20 13.24 -16.10
CA ALA A 245 -27.26 12.21 -16.52
C ALA A 245 -27.64 11.73 -17.92
N SER A 246 -26.66 11.46 -18.77
CA SER A 246 -26.85 10.96 -20.15
C SER A 246 -27.23 9.48 -20.19
N THR A 247 -26.86 8.72 -19.17
CA THR A 247 -27.16 7.30 -19.04
C THR A 247 -27.51 6.94 -17.59
N THR A 248 -28.10 5.76 -17.41
CA THR A 248 -28.38 5.20 -16.09
C THR A 248 -27.64 3.88 -15.91
N PHE A 249 -27.14 3.65 -14.69
CA PHE A 249 -26.49 2.40 -14.32
C PHE A 249 -27.41 1.62 -13.37
N PRO A 250 -27.88 0.42 -13.74
CA PRO A 250 -28.69 -0.38 -12.84
C PRO A 250 -27.86 -0.83 -11.64
N ALA A 251 -28.50 -0.91 -10.48
CA ALA A 251 -27.86 -1.46 -9.29
C ALA A 251 -27.45 -2.92 -9.56
N VAL A 252 -26.18 -3.25 -9.28
CA VAL A 252 -25.67 -4.62 -9.41
C VAL A 252 -26.08 -5.41 -8.18
N ASN A 253 -26.97 -6.39 -8.35
CA ASN A 253 -27.32 -7.33 -7.29
C ASN A 253 -26.37 -8.54 -7.34
N PRO A 254 -25.65 -8.86 -6.25
CA PRO A 254 -24.80 -10.05 -6.21
C PRO A 254 -25.62 -11.32 -6.49
N VAL A 255 -25.06 -12.24 -7.27
CA VAL A 255 -25.68 -13.54 -7.54
C VAL A 255 -25.81 -14.31 -6.21
N PRO A 256 -27.00 -14.74 -5.79
CA PRO A 256 -27.18 -15.52 -4.57
C PRO A 256 -26.42 -16.85 -4.63
N GLY A 257 -25.93 -17.32 -3.48
CA GLY A 257 -25.30 -18.63 -3.36
C GLY A 257 -23.86 -18.75 -3.87
N VAL A 258 -23.23 -17.64 -4.29
CA VAL A 258 -21.79 -17.64 -4.61
C VAL A 258 -20.98 -17.73 -3.31
N PRO A 259 -20.08 -18.72 -3.16
CA PRO A 259 -19.27 -18.86 -1.95
C PRO A 259 -18.29 -17.68 -1.81
N PRO A 260 -18.06 -17.19 -0.58
CA PRO A 260 -17.09 -16.13 -0.34
C PRO A 260 -15.68 -16.60 -0.69
N ARG A 261 -14.88 -15.69 -1.25
CA ARG A 261 -13.46 -15.93 -1.57
C ARG A 261 -12.60 -15.00 -0.73
N PRO A 262 -12.40 -15.30 0.57
CA PRO A 262 -11.54 -14.48 1.40
C PRO A 262 -10.10 -14.53 0.86
N PRO A 263 -9.32 -13.46 1.05
CA PRO A 263 -7.89 -13.49 0.77
C PRO A 263 -7.20 -14.62 1.56
N ILE A 264 -6.43 -15.46 0.87
CA ILE A 264 -5.72 -16.61 1.47
C ILE A 264 -4.25 -16.67 1.04
N LEU A 265 -3.40 -17.23 1.88
CA LEU A 265 -2.00 -17.52 1.54
C LEU A 265 -1.91 -18.58 0.43
N CYS A 266 -0.97 -18.39 -0.50
CA CYS A 266 -0.68 -19.32 -1.59
C CYS A 266 -0.45 -20.77 -1.10
N ALA A 267 -0.67 -21.74 -1.99
CA ALA A 267 -0.31 -23.13 -1.73
C ALA A 267 1.19 -23.26 -1.40
N GLY A 268 1.48 -23.91 -0.28
CA GLY A 268 2.85 -24.04 0.24
C GLY A 268 3.50 -22.74 0.74
N CYS A 269 2.75 -21.65 0.95
CA CYS A 269 3.33 -20.42 1.51
C CYS A 269 3.97 -20.67 2.88
N MET A 270 5.21 -20.21 3.06
CA MET A 270 5.98 -20.40 4.28
C MET A 270 5.38 -19.72 5.52
N HIS A 271 4.64 -18.62 5.34
CA HIS A 271 3.92 -17.97 6.43
C HIS A 271 2.93 -18.92 7.11
N ARG A 272 2.31 -19.83 6.35
CA ARG A 272 1.29 -20.76 6.86
C ARG A 272 1.86 -21.72 7.90
N SER A 273 3.04 -22.30 7.63
CA SER A 273 3.68 -23.20 8.57
C SER A 273 4.23 -22.45 9.79
N THR A 274 4.74 -21.23 9.59
CA THR A 274 5.09 -20.33 10.70
C THR A 274 3.91 -20.06 11.63
N PHE A 275 2.76 -19.62 11.10
CA PHE A 275 1.56 -19.36 11.89
C PHE A 275 1.01 -20.60 12.57
N TYR A 276 1.04 -21.75 11.89
CA TYR A 276 0.64 -23.02 12.48
C TYR A 276 1.50 -23.36 13.71
N ALA A 277 2.83 -23.25 13.59
CA ALA A 277 3.74 -23.53 14.69
C ALA A 277 3.61 -22.51 15.83
N MET A 278 3.47 -21.22 15.50
CA MET A 278 3.21 -20.15 16.47
C MET A 278 1.99 -20.46 17.33
N ARG A 279 0.83 -20.75 16.71
CA ARG A 279 -0.41 -21.05 17.46
C ARG A 279 -0.32 -22.33 18.28
N ARG A 280 0.48 -23.30 17.85
CA ARG A 280 0.66 -24.56 18.57
C ARG A 280 1.47 -24.38 19.85
N VAL A 281 2.48 -23.48 19.84
CA VAL A 281 3.38 -23.21 20.97
C VAL A 281 2.85 -22.10 21.89
N PHE A 282 2.28 -21.05 21.32
CA PHE A 282 1.74 -19.86 22.00
C PHE A 282 0.21 -19.86 21.94
N ARG A 283 -0.44 -20.89 22.50
CA ARG A 283 -1.89 -21.10 22.37
C ARG A 283 -2.75 -19.92 22.85
N ASP A 284 -2.27 -19.22 23.86
CA ASP A 284 -2.86 -18.05 24.51
C ASP A 284 -2.10 -16.76 24.18
N GLY A 285 -1.20 -16.79 23.19
CA GLY A 285 -0.38 -15.66 22.81
C GLY A 285 -1.18 -14.52 22.19
N ILE A 286 -0.59 -13.32 22.24
CA ILE A 286 -1.08 -12.14 21.53
C ILE A 286 -0.17 -11.92 20.32
N PHE A 287 -0.77 -11.73 19.15
CA PHE A 287 -0.10 -11.73 17.86
C PHE A 287 -0.19 -10.37 17.13
N PRO A 288 0.55 -9.34 17.57
CA PRO A 288 0.69 -8.12 16.76
C PRO A 288 1.37 -8.43 15.43
N SER A 289 0.85 -7.88 14.34
CA SER A 289 1.38 -8.08 13.00
C SER A 289 1.47 -6.75 12.25
N ASP A 290 2.24 -6.73 11.17
CA ASP A 290 2.29 -5.60 10.25
C ASP A 290 1.35 -5.84 9.05
N ILE A 291 1.27 -4.87 8.13
CA ILE A 291 0.67 -5.10 6.81
C ILE A 291 1.61 -5.89 5.89
N GLY A 292 1.09 -6.96 5.28
CA GLY A 292 1.74 -7.72 4.22
C GLY A 292 1.04 -9.07 3.99
N CYS A 293 1.69 -10.02 3.30
CA CYS A 293 1.12 -11.36 3.13
C CYS A 293 0.76 -12.02 4.47
N TYR A 294 1.50 -11.66 5.51
CA TYR A 294 1.33 -12.17 6.85
C TYR A 294 0.08 -11.64 7.58
N THR A 295 -0.53 -10.54 7.12
CA THR A 295 -1.88 -10.12 7.58
C THR A 295 -2.95 -11.16 7.25
N LEU A 296 -2.73 -11.97 6.20
CA LEU A 296 -3.60 -13.11 5.87
C LEU A 296 -3.56 -14.23 6.92
N GLY A 297 -2.61 -14.15 7.88
CA GLY A 297 -2.61 -14.96 9.09
C GLY A 297 -3.82 -14.73 9.99
N LEU A 298 -4.59 -13.66 9.79
CA LEU A 298 -5.88 -13.42 10.46
C LEU A 298 -6.85 -14.60 10.28
N GLN A 299 -6.98 -15.11 9.04
CA GLN A 299 -7.82 -16.28 8.73
C GLN A 299 -7.30 -17.56 9.39
N LEU A 300 -6.04 -17.55 9.83
CA LEU A 300 -5.40 -18.63 10.55
C LEU A 300 -5.34 -18.36 12.05
N GLY A 301 -5.98 -17.32 12.58
CA GLY A 301 -5.99 -16.98 14.00
C GLY A 301 -4.60 -16.65 14.59
N ALA A 302 -3.71 -16.09 13.77
CA ALA A 302 -2.32 -15.77 14.14
C ALA A 302 -1.99 -14.27 13.98
N VAL A 303 -3.02 -13.42 13.94
CA VAL A 303 -2.92 -11.96 13.87
C VAL A 303 -4.05 -11.36 14.70
N ASP A 304 -3.71 -10.61 15.75
CA ASP A 304 -4.67 -9.91 16.62
C ASP A 304 -4.74 -8.41 16.34
N THR A 305 -3.63 -7.82 15.88
CA THR A 305 -3.57 -6.39 15.53
C THR A 305 -2.74 -6.17 14.27
N THR A 306 -3.09 -5.16 13.49
CA THR A 306 -2.32 -4.68 12.33
C THR A 306 -2.61 -3.20 12.14
N ILE A 307 -1.58 -2.35 12.11
CA ILE A 307 -1.75 -0.88 12.04
C ILE A 307 -1.13 -0.32 10.75
N CYS A 308 0.18 -0.48 10.57
CA CYS A 308 0.91 -0.03 9.38
C CYS A 308 2.22 -0.84 9.27
N MET A 309 3.10 -0.49 8.33
CA MET A 309 4.42 -1.12 8.22
C MET A 309 5.34 -0.72 9.38
N GLY A 310 5.80 -1.70 10.16
CA GLY A 310 6.76 -1.54 11.26
C GLY A 310 6.14 -1.28 12.63
N ALA A 311 4.80 -1.32 12.74
CA ALA A 311 4.07 -1.14 13.97
C ALA A 311 4.05 -2.40 14.86
N SER A 312 4.18 -3.60 14.29
CA SER A 312 4.02 -4.86 15.04
C SER A 312 4.93 -4.95 16.28
N ILE A 313 6.19 -4.52 16.14
CA ILE A 313 7.20 -4.55 17.21
C ILE A 313 6.88 -3.52 18.29
N THR A 314 6.51 -2.29 17.91
CA THR A 314 6.21 -1.22 18.89
C THR A 314 4.90 -1.47 19.63
N VAL A 315 3.87 -1.99 18.94
CA VAL A 315 2.63 -2.46 19.55
C VAL A 315 2.92 -3.62 20.51
N GLY A 316 3.69 -4.62 20.07
CA GLY A 316 4.07 -5.74 20.93
C GLY A 316 4.86 -5.31 22.15
N SER A 317 5.82 -4.37 22.00
CA SER A 317 6.56 -3.79 23.10
C SER A 317 5.66 -3.05 24.09
N GLY A 318 4.64 -2.34 23.60
CA GLY A 318 3.65 -1.67 24.45
C GLY A 318 2.82 -2.67 25.26
N ILE A 319 2.32 -3.73 24.61
CA ILE A 319 1.56 -4.79 25.25
C ILE A 319 2.41 -5.51 26.31
N ALA A 320 3.65 -5.90 25.98
CA ALA A 320 4.54 -6.57 26.92
C ALA A 320 4.82 -5.72 28.17
N ARG A 321 4.81 -4.38 28.05
CA ARG A 321 5.02 -3.45 29.16
C ARG A 321 3.75 -3.04 29.92
N SER A 322 2.58 -3.39 29.41
CA SER A 322 1.28 -3.04 30.01
C SER A 322 0.95 -3.81 31.30
N GLY A 323 1.72 -4.86 31.62
CA GLY A 323 1.42 -5.79 32.71
C GLY A 323 0.70 -7.07 32.28
N GLU A 324 0.39 -7.19 30.98
CA GLU A 324 -0.07 -8.43 30.34
C GLU A 324 0.88 -9.60 30.63
N LYS A 325 0.28 -10.79 30.87
CA LYS A 325 1.00 -12.01 31.25
C LYS A 325 1.07 -13.05 30.14
N ARG A 326 0.18 -12.93 29.14
CA ARG A 326 0.20 -13.79 27.97
C ARG A 326 1.44 -13.52 27.12
N PRO A 327 2.01 -14.55 26.45
CA PRO A 327 3.14 -14.35 25.56
C PRO A 327 2.81 -13.38 24.43
N VAL A 328 3.68 -12.39 24.18
CA VAL A 328 3.57 -11.49 23.03
C VAL A 328 4.47 -11.99 21.92
N VAL A 329 3.90 -12.31 20.76
CA VAL A 329 4.63 -12.85 19.61
C VAL A 329 4.27 -12.02 18.37
N CYS A 330 5.11 -11.05 18.03
CA CYS A 330 4.83 -10.19 16.87
C CYS A 330 5.40 -10.77 15.58
N THR A 331 4.79 -10.42 14.45
CA THR A 331 5.23 -10.84 13.11
C THR A 331 5.47 -9.65 12.21
N ILE A 332 6.59 -9.67 11.50
CA ILE A 332 7.01 -8.62 10.58
C ILE A 332 7.67 -9.24 9.34
N GLY A 333 7.36 -8.73 8.15
CA GLY A 333 8.04 -9.15 6.92
C GLY A 333 9.49 -8.66 6.88
N ASP A 334 10.35 -9.32 6.12
CA ASP A 334 11.73 -8.89 5.88
C ASP A 334 11.85 -7.46 5.31
N SER A 335 11.10 -7.15 4.27
CA SER A 335 11.06 -5.83 3.64
C SER A 335 10.57 -4.77 4.63
N THR A 336 9.50 -5.06 5.37
CA THR A 336 8.95 -4.20 6.41
C THR A 336 9.92 -3.97 7.56
N PHE A 337 10.62 -5.02 8.00
CA PHE A 337 11.63 -4.93 9.05
C PHE A 337 12.75 -3.96 8.66
N LEU A 338 13.25 -4.09 7.43
CA LEU A 338 14.29 -3.22 6.89
C LEU A 338 13.80 -1.79 6.59
N HIS A 339 12.50 -1.61 6.34
CA HIS A 339 11.92 -0.29 6.09
C HIS A 339 11.76 0.53 7.38
N THR A 340 11.04 -0.02 8.36
CA THR A 340 10.64 0.73 9.58
C THR A 340 10.68 -0.11 10.86
N GLY A 341 10.99 -1.41 10.79
CA GLY A 341 11.03 -2.29 11.96
C GLY A 341 12.29 -2.18 12.82
N ILE A 342 13.44 -1.81 12.24
CA ILE A 342 14.73 -1.72 12.98
C ILE A 342 14.66 -0.74 14.17
N PRO A 343 14.16 0.50 14.02
CA PRO A 343 14.01 1.41 15.16
C PRO A 343 13.08 0.86 16.24
N GLY A 344 12.02 0.14 15.85
CA GLY A 344 11.11 -0.54 16.78
C GLY A 344 11.82 -1.62 17.59
N LEU A 345 12.66 -2.45 16.94
CA LEU A 345 13.44 -3.49 17.61
C LEU A 345 14.45 -2.89 18.59
N LEU A 346 15.20 -1.87 18.17
CA LEU A 346 16.12 -1.12 19.03
C LEU A 346 15.41 -0.61 20.28
N ASN A 347 14.24 0.00 20.09
CA ASN A 347 13.45 0.53 21.19
C ASN A 347 12.97 -0.57 22.15
N ALA A 348 12.46 -1.69 21.62
CA ALA A 348 11.99 -2.82 22.42
C ALA A 348 13.11 -3.43 23.27
N VAL A 349 14.31 -3.60 22.69
CA VAL A 349 15.50 -4.11 23.40
C VAL A 349 15.93 -3.13 24.49
N TYR A 350 16.13 -1.86 24.14
CA TYR A 350 16.55 -0.82 25.08
C TYR A 350 15.59 -0.70 26.27
N ASN A 351 14.30 -0.88 26.02
CA ASN A 351 13.24 -0.79 27.02
C ASN A 351 12.93 -2.12 27.73
N GLY A 352 13.70 -3.18 27.49
CA GLY A 352 13.55 -4.46 28.17
C GLY A 352 12.19 -5.13 27.96
N ALA A 353 11.59 -4.99 26.77
CA ALA A 353 10.35 -5.67 26.44
C ALA A 353 10.53 -7.19 26.45
N ASP A 354 9.59 -7.92 27.05
CA ASP A 354 9.54 -9.38 27.00
C ASP A 354 8.61 -9.85 25.89
N MET A 355 9.18 -10.09 24.70
CA MET A 355 8.42 -10.52 23.52
C MET A 355 9.27 -11.33 22.52
N VAL A 356 8.59 -12.13 21.70
CA VAL A 356 9.18 -12.82 20.55
C VAL A 356 8.85 -12.05 19.28
N VAL A 357 9.88 -11.68 18.52
CA VAL A 357 9.76 -11.05 17.19
C VAL A 357 10.01 -12.13 16.13
N VAL A 358 9.03 -12.37 15.27
CA VAL A 358 9.12 -13.33 14.17
C VAL A 358 9.29 -12.58 12.86
N ILE A 359 10.50 -12.60 12.31
CA ILE A 359 10.79 -12.02 11.00
C ILE A 359 10.48 -13.07 9.92
N LEU A 360 9.58 -12.72 9.02
CA LEU A 360 9.12 -13.57 7.93
C LEU A 360 9.91 -13.23 6.65
N ASP A 361 11.03 -13.93 6.45
CA ASP A 361 11.93 -13.73 5.31
C ASP A 361 11.53 -14.57 4.10
N ASN A 362 10.73 -13.95 3.21
CA ASN A 362 10.33 -14.54 1.93
C ASN A 362 11.21 -14.08 0.75
N ARG A 363 12.24 -13.28 1.02
CA ARG A 363 13.18 -12.72 0.04
C ARG A 363 12.53 -11.85 -1.03
N THR A 364 11.39 -11.18 -0.75
CA THR A 364 10.72 -10.30 -1.73
C THR A 364 9.65 -9.41 -1.10
N THR A 365 9.42 -8.22 -1.66
CA THR A 365 8.23 -7.42 -1.35
C THR A 365 7.02 -7.95 -2.15
N ALA A 366 6.39 -9.01 -1.64
CA ALA A 366 5.48 -9.85 -2.42
C ALA A 366 4.21 -9.14 -2.92
N MET A 367 3.44 -8.52 -2.02
CA MET A 367 2.10 -7.98 -2.35
C MET A 367 2.12 -6.79 -3.30
N THR A 368 3.24 -6.08 -3.40
CA THR A 368 3.37 -4.88 -4.22
C THR A 368 3.86 -5.16 -5.62
N GLY A 369 4.10 -6.42 -6.00
CA GLY A 369 4.62 -6.79 -7.33
C GLY A 369 5.96 -7.53 -7.32
N HIS A 370 6.38 -8.07 -6.17
CA HIS A 370 7.61 -8.84 -6.01
C HIS A 370 8.90 -8.04 -6.26
N GLN A 371 8.92 -6.77 -5.82
CA GLN A 371 10.10 -5.93 -5.91
C GLN A 371 11.26 -6.54 -5.10
N PRO A 372 12.50 -6.32 -5.54
CA PRO A 372 13.64 -6.57 -4.68
C PRO A 372 13.64 -5.60 -3.50
N ASN A 373 14.21 -6.05 -2.39
CA ASN A 373 14.41 -5.27 -1.18
C ASN A 373 15.86 -5.47 -0.68
N PRO A 374 16.35 -4.73 0.33
CA PRO A 374 17.76 -4.76 0.71
C PRO A 374 18.31 -6.13 1.14
N ASN A 375 17.47 -7.12 1.48
CA ASN A 375 17.95 -8.48 1.79
C ASN A 375 18.08 -9.40 0.56
N THR A 376 17.57 -8.98 -0.61
CA THR A 376 17.40 -9.86 -1.78
C THR A 376 18.70 -10.08 -2.56
N GLY A 377 19.66 -9.17 -2.45
CA GLY A 377 20.95 -9.22 -3.16
C GLY A 377 20.88 -8.73 -4.61
N VAL A 378 19.78 -8.10 -5.01
CA VAL A 378 19.62 -7.46 -6.32
C VAL A 378 18.91 -6.11 -6.14
N ARG A 379 19.29 -5.11 -6.92
CA ARG A 379 18.69 -3.77 -6.92
C ARG A 379 17.52 -3.72 -7.92
N ALA A 380 16.70 -2.66 -7.83
CA ALA A 380 15.54 -2.49 -8.70
C ALA A 380 15.90 -2.38 -10.19
N ASN A 381 17.13 -1.94 -10.51
CA ASN A 381 17.68 -1.90 -11.87
C ASN A 381 18.25 -3.26 -12.35
N GLY A 382 18.13 -4.33 -11.55
CA GLY A 382 18.64 -5.66 -11.88
C GLY A 382 20.11 -5.90 -11.53
N GLU A 383 20.84 -4.89 -11.04
CA GLU A 383 22.23 -5.06 -10.64
C GLU A 383 22.36 -5.83 -9.33
N GLU A 384 23.35 -6.72 -9.24
CA GLU A 384 23.68 -7.41 -7.99
C GLU A 384 24.05 -6.42 -6.88
N SER A 385 23.76 -6.82 -5.63
CA SER A 385 24.07 -6.06 -4.43
C SER A 385 24.37 -6.99 -3.25
N THR A 386 25.02 -6.46 -2.22
CA THR A 386 25.26 -7.22 -0.99
C THR A 386 23.95 -7.38 -0.21
N PRO A 387 23.44 -8.61 -0.02
CA PRO A 387 22.23 -8.84 0.75
C PRO A 387 22.46 -8.52 2.23
N ILE A 388 21.58 -7.71 2.79
CA ILE A 388 21.62 -7.37 4.22
C ILE A 388 21.21 -8.58 5.07
N SER A 389 22.02 -8.90 6.09
CA SER A 389 21.74 -9.98 7.04
C SER A 389 20.80 -9.51 8.15
N LEU A 390 19.59 -10.08 8.17
CA LEU A 390 18.58 -9.86 9.20
C LEU A 390 19.07 -10.32 10.58
N GLU A 391 19.86 -11.41 10.64
CA GLU A 391 20.45 -11.90 11.88
C GLU A 391 21.47 -10.91 12.44
N ALA A 392 22.41 -10.44 11.60
CA ALA A 392 23.45 -9.52 12.03
C ALA A 392 22.87 -8.19 12.51
N ILE A 393 21.85 -7.67 11.81
CA ILE A 393 21.13 -6.46 12.24
C ILE A 393 20.41 -6.71 13.56
N SER A 394 19.70 -7.82 13.71
CA SER A 394 18.99 -8.12 14.97
C SER A 394 19.95 -8.18 16.16
N ARG A 395 21.13 -8.81 15.99
CA ARG A 395 22.18 -8.83 17.02
C ARG A 395 22.76 -7.45 17.29
N ALA A 396 23.01 -6.65 16.24
CA ALA A 396 23.48 -5.28 16.38
C ALA A 396 22.48 -4.37 17.12
N CYS A 397 21.18 -4.68 17.03
CA CYS A 397 20.14 -4.03 17.84
C CYS A 397 20.15 -4.45 19.32
N GLY A 398 21.04 -5.36 19.73
CA GLY A 398 21.20 -5.81 21.11
C GLY A 398 20.41 -7.07 21.47
N VAL A 399 19.80 -7.75 20.49
CA VAL A 399 19.09 -9.02 20.73
C VAL A 399 20.09 -10.14 21.04
N SER A 400 20.01 -10.71 22.24
CA SER A 400 20.93 -11.76 22.71
C SER A 400 20.64 -13.13 22.10
N TRP A 401 19.40 -13.38 21.65
CA TRP A 401 18.98 -14.64 21.06
C TRP A 401 18.27 -14.41 19.72
N VAL A 402 18.91 -14.88 18.64
CA VAL A 402 18.38 -14.82 17.28
C VAL A 402 18.61 -16.18 16.64
N GLU A 403 17.57 -16.80 16.12
CA GLU A 403 17.65 -18.07 15.40
C GLU A 403 17.01 -17.94 14.02
N THR A 404 17.66 -18.48 13.00
CA THR A 404 17.09 -18.62 11.66
C THR A 404 16.67 -20.07 11.43
N VAL A 405 15.45 -20.29 10.96
CA VAL A 405 14.89 -21.63 10.77
C VAL A 405 14.13 -21.71 9.44
N ASP A 406 14.21 -22.88 8.79
CA ASP A 406 13.37 -23.20 7.64
C ASP A 406 11.95 -23.55 8.13
N PRO A 407 10.92 -22.73 7.86
CA PRO A 407 9.55 -23.02 8.28
C PRO A 407 8.92 -24.25 7.61
N TYR A 408 9.56 -24.88 6.62
CA TYR A 408 9.13 -26.18 6.11
C TYR A 408 9.64 -27.35 6.98
N ASP A 409 10.69 -27.16 7.78
CA ASP A 409 11.08 -28.09 8.85
C ASP A 409 10.20 -27.82 10.08
N LEU A 410 8.97 -28.32 10.04
CA LEU A 410 7.98 -28.07 11.09
C LEU A 410 8.45 -28.54 12.48
N PRO A 411 9.08 -29.73 12.66
CA PRO A 411 9.63 -30.14 13.95
C PRO A 411 10.65 -29.14 14.52
N LEU A 412 11.61 -28.70 13.71
CA LEU A 412 12.63 -27.74 14.15
C LEU A 412 12.03 -26.35 14.44
N LEU A 413 11.06 -25.91 13.64
CA LEU A 413 10.35 -24.66 13.87
C LEU A 413 9.57 -24.67 15.19
N LEU A 414 8.85 -25.76 15.48
CA LEU A 414 8.16 -25.95 16.76
C LEU A 414 9.13 -25.89 17.93
N GLU A 415 10.28 -26.56 17.81
CA GLU A 415 11.29 -26.57 18.86
C GLU A 415 11.94 -25.20 19.06
N THR A 416 12.23 -24.48 17.98
CA THR A 416 12.75 -23.11 18.04
C THR A 416 11.78 -22.17 18.76
N PHE A 417 10.48 -22.28 18.50
CA PHE A 417 9.50 -21.50 19.25
C PHE A 417 9.38 -21.88 20.73
N ARG A 418 9.53 -23.16 21.10
CA ARG A 418 9.59 -23.57 22.52
C ARG A 418 10.79 -22.95 23.22
N ARG A 419 11.98 -23.04 22.62
CA ARG A 419 13.20 -22.40 23.15
C ARG A 419 13.06 -20.89 23.29
N ALA A 420 12.37 -20.24 22.37
CA ALA A 420 12.07 -18.80 22.44
C ALA A 420 11.10 -18.46 23.59
N LYS A 421 10.10 -19.32 23.82
CA LYS A 421 9.10 -19.17 24.91
C LYS A 421 9.71 -19.29 26.30
N GLU A 422 10.74 -20.11 26.45
CA GLU A 422 11.45 -20.34 27.72
C GLU A 422 12.48 -19.25 28.07
N ARG A 423 12.63 -18.23 27.22
CA ARG A 423 13.58 -17.13 27.40
C ARG A 423 12.85 -15.82 27.68
N ASP A 424 13.50 -14.97 28.46
CA ASP A 424 13.04 -13.62 28.76
C ASP A 424 13.68 -12.57 27.83
N GLY A 425 13.12 -11.36 27.82
CA GLY A 425 13.64 -10.21 27.07
C GLY A 425 13.21 -10.23 25.61
N VAL A 426 13.93 -9.57 24.69
CA VAL A 426 13.57 -9.65 23.26
C VAL A 426 14.24 -10.86 22.63
N ARG A 427 13.46 -11.69 21.93
CA ARG A 427 13.94 -12.86 21.16
C ARG A 427 13.54 -12.70 19.70
N VAL A 428 14.43 -13.04 18.77
CA VAL A 428 14.11 -12.99 17.34
C VAL A 428 14.15 -14.39 16.72
N VAL A 429 13.09 -14.77 16.01
CA VAL A 429 13.05 -15.95 15.15
C VAL A 429 12.90 -15.49 13.71
N ILE A 430 13.82 -15.91 12.83
CA ILE A 430 13.77 -15.60 11.40
C ILE A 430 13.29 -16.86 10.68
N ALA A 431 12.02 -16.87 10.26
CA ALA A 431 11.47 -17.93 9.43
C ALA A 431 11.80 -17.63 7.97
N LYS A 432 12.68 -18.44 7.36
CA LYS A 432 13.29 -18.14 6.06
C LYS A 432 12.99 -19.20 5.01
N GLN A 433 12.17 -18.82 4.02
CA GLN A 433 11.94 -19.58 2.78
C GLN A 433 11.54 -18.61 1.67
N PRO A 434 12.08 -18.73 0.45
CA PRO A 434 11.67 -17.86 -0.66
C PRO A 434 10.17 -17.95 -0.92
N CYS A 435 9.55 -16.83 -1.29
CA CYS A 435 8.17 -16.79 -1.76
C CYS A 435 7.95 -17.87 -2.84
N VAL A 436 6.89 -18.68 -2.72
CA VAL A 436 6.64 -19.82 -3.62
C VAL A 436 6.56 -19.42 -5.09
N MET A 437 6.03 -18.23 -5.39
CA MET A 437 5.95 -17.70 -6.76
C MET A 437 7.33 -17.32 -7.29
N ILE A 438 8.17 -16.74 -6.44
CA ILE A 438 9.54 -16.33 -6.81
C ILE A 438 10.46 -17.53 -6.92
N ALA A 439 10.36 -18.49 -6.00
CA ALA A 439 11.07 -19.76 -6.07
C ALA A 439 10.81 -20.46 -7.41
N ARG A 440 9.53 -20.52 -7.84
CA ARG A 440 9.15 -21.09 -9.15
C ARG A 440 9.75 -20.30 -10.31
N ARG A 441 9.77 -18.97 -10.24
CA ARG A 441 10.40 -18.11 -11.27
C ARG A 441 11.90 -18.35 -11.38
N TYR A 442 12.58 -18.63 -10.26
CA TYR A 442 13.99 -19.02 -10.22
C TYR A 442 14.23 -20.51 -10.51
N GLY A 443 13.23 -21.25 -10.99
CA GLY A 443 13.38 -22.65 -11.38
C GLY A 443 13.43 -23.65 -10.22
N ILE A 444 13.16 -23.22 -8.99
CA ILE A 444 13.06 -24.14 -7.84
C ILE A 444 11.77 -24.94 -7.99
N ARG A 445 11.92 -26.24 -8.28
CA ARG A 445 10.80 -27.20 -8.41
C ARG A 445 10.87 -28.22 -7.29
N ARG A 446 9.91 -28.16 -6.38
CA ARG A 446 9.71 -29.18 -5.34
C ARG A 446 8.74 -30.23 -5.85
N LYS A 447 8.93 -31.49 -5.43
CA LYS A 447 8.03 -32.58 -5.81
C LYS A 447 6.68 -32.43 -5.10
N PRO A 448 5.55 -32.68 -5.78
CA PRO A 448 4.24 -32.67 -5.14
C PRO A 448 4.10 -33.78 -4.11
N TYR A 449 3.05 -33.68 -3.31
CA TYR A 449 2.59 -34.73 -2.40
C TYR A 449 1.25 -35.25 -2.92
N THR A 450 0.92 -36.49 -2.54
CA THR A 450 -0.37 -37.12 -2.81
C THR A 450 -0.93 -37.72 -1.52
N VAL A 451 -2.19 -38.15 -1.53
CA VAL A 451 -2.84 -38.84 -0.43
C VAL A 451 -2.96 -40.32 -0.78
N ASP A 452 -2.49 -41.18 0.13
CA ASP A 452 -2.79 -42.60 0.14
C ASP A 452 -4.23 -42.80 0.70
N PRO A 453 -5.19 -43.23 -0.12
CA PRO A 453 -6.58 -43.37 0.30
C PRO A 453 -6.76 -44.47 1.36
N ASP A 454 -5.93 -45.52 1.34
CA ASP A 454 -6.05 -46.65 2.27
C ASP A 454 -5.62 -46.27 3.70
N ARG A 455 -4.78 -45.22 3.81
CA ARG A 455 -4.32 -44.67 5.10
C ARG A 455 -5.10 -43.45 5.54
N CYS A 456 -5.89 -42.84 4.67
CA CYS A 456 -6.63 -41.62 4.98
C CYS A 456 -7.81 -41.94 5.89
N THR A 457 -7.87 -41.29 7.05
CA THR A 457 -8.94 -41.50 8.02
C THR A 457 -10.05 -40.42 7.95
N GLY A 458 -9.95 -39.48 7.00
CA GLY A 458 -10.89 -38.37 6.90
C GLY A 458 -10.90 -37.38 8.09
N CYS A 459 -9.93 -37.45 9.00
CA CYS A 459 -9.93 -36.68 10.25
C CYS A 459 -9.89 -35.13 10.11
N GLY A 460 -9.64 -34.60 8.92
CA GLY A 460 -9.69 -33.16 8.66
C GLY A 460 -8.52 -32.32 9.22
N THR A 461 -7.50 -32.90 9.86
CA THR A 461 -6.33 -32.14 10.37
C THR A 461 -5.63 -31.33 9.26
N CYS A 462 -5.47 -31.93 8.07
CA CYS A 462 -4.89 -31.25 6.90
C CYS A 462 -5.81 -30.15 6.34
N ARG A 463 -7.13 -30.26 6.52
CA ARG A 463 -8.10 -29.21 6.18
C ARG A 463 -7.94 -28.00 7.08
N ALA A 464 -7.79 -28.22 8.39
CA ALA A 464 -7.60 -27.16 9.38
C ALA A 464 -6.30 -26.36 9.18
N PHE A 465 -5.30 -26.94 8.50
CA PHE A 465 -4.08 -26.21 8.08
C PHE A 465 -4.37 -25.14 7.01
N GLY A 466 -5.47 -25.29 6.26
CA GLY A 466 -6.01 -24.27 5.35
C GLY A 466 -5.21 -24.07 4.05
N CYS A 467 -4.39 -25.04 3.62
CA CYS A 467 -3.67 -24.94 2.34
C CYS A 467 -4.66 -25.08 1.16
N PRO A 468 -4.66 -24.16 0.16
CA PRO A 468 -5.58 -24.24 -0.98
C PRO A 468 -5.30 -25.42 -1.93
N ALA A 469 -4.16 -26.10 -1.78
CA ALA A 469 -3.88 -27.33 -2.51
C ALA A 469 -4.53 -28.58 -1.90
N ILE A 470 -5.32 -28.45 -0.82
CA ILE A 470 -5.96 -29.58 -0.13
C ILE A 470 -7.46 -29.44 -0.33
N ALA A 471 -8.01 -30.31 -1.19
CA ALA A 471 -9.44 -30.48 -1.40
C ALA A 471 -9.95 -31.73 -0.66
N PHE A 472 -11.26 -31.91 -0.65
CA PHE A 472 -11.92 -33.11 -0.13
C PHE A 472 -12.90 -33.63 -1.17
N SER A 473 -12.83 -34.93 -1.44
CA SER A 473 -13.86 -35.67 -2.15
C SER A 473 -14.51 -36.60 -1.12
N ASP A 474 -15.80 -36.39 -0.85
CA ASP A 474 -16.50 -36.99 0.27
C ASP A 474 -15.77 -36.71 1.60
N GLU A 475 -15.19 -37.74 2.22
CA GLU A 475 -14.41 -37.64 3.47
C GLU A 475 -12.90 -37.76 3.25
N THR A 476 -12.46 -38.05 2.03
CA THR A 476 -11.03 -38.29 1.72
C THR A 476 -10.36 -37.01 1.24
N ALA A 477 -9.19 -36.70 1.83
CA ALA A 477 -8.38 -35.57 1.39
C ALA A 477 -7.77 -35.83 0.00
N VAL A 478 -7.72 -34.80 -0.84
CA VAL A 478 -7.08 -34.84 -2.16
C VAL A 478 -6.09 -33.69 -2.26
N ILE A 479 -4.86 -33.97 -2.69
CA ILE A 479 -3.88 -32.93 -3.00
C ILE A 479 -4.03 -32.55 -4.48
N THR A 480 -4.28 -31.27 -4.74
CA THR A 480 -4.48 -30.75 -6.11
C THR A 480 -3.14 -30.37 -6.76
N GLU A 481 -3.20 -30.07 -8.06
CA GLU A 481 -2.10 -29.57 -8.89
C GLU A 481 -1.52 -28.24 -8.41
N LEU A 482 -2.21 -27.54 -7.49
CA LEU A 482 -1.69 -26.33 -6.84
C LEU A 482 -0.54 -26.63 -5.86
N CYS A 483 -0.28 -27.90 -5.53
CA CYS A 483 0.72 -28.28 -4.54
C CYS A 483 2.13 -27.77 -4.90
N ALA A 484 2.70 -26.97 -4.00
CA ALA A 484 4.05 -26.42 -4.15
C ALA A 484 5.15 -27.29 -3.48
N GLY A 485 4.79 -28.48 -2.96
CA GLY A 485 5.75 -29.45 -2.45
C GLY A 485 6.47 -29.06 -1.16
N CYS A 486 5.82 -28.34 -0.23
CA CYS A 486 6.46 -27.91 1.04
C CYS A 486 6.55 -29.01 2.11
N GLY A 487 5.80 -30.11 1.99
CA GLY A 487 5.85 -31.25 2.90
C GLY A 487 5.16 -31.08 4.27
N VAL A 488 4.86 -29.86 4.70
CA VAL A 488 4.28 -29.59 6.02
C VAL A 488 2.96 -30.33 6.27
N CYS A 489 2.13 -30.53 5.24
CA CYS A 489 0.89 -31.29 5.37
C CYS A 489 1.13 -32.79 5.71
N ALA A 490 2.26 -33.35 5.29
CA ALA A 490 2.67 -34.70 5.67
C ALA A 490 3.07 -34.77 7.15
N ASP A 491 3.82 -33.78 7.65
CA ASP A 491 4.26 -33.73 9.05
C ASP A 491 3.09 -33.61 10.04
N ILE A 492 1.99 -32.96 9.63
CA ILE A 492 0.79 -32.82 10.48
C ILE A 492 -0.20 -33.98 10.33
N CYS A 493 -0.02 -34.88 9.35
CA CYS A 493 -0.97 -35.95 9.08
C CYS A 493 -0.81 -37.08 10.11
N PRO A 494 -1.80 -37.31 11.01
CA PRO A 494 -1.64 -38.27 12.10
C PRO A 494 -1.54 -39.73 11.63
N SER A 495 -2.20 -40.07 10.50
CA SER A 495 -2.12 -41.41 9.91
C SER A 495 -0.95 -41.56 8.93
N GLY A 496 -0.21 -40.48 8.65
CA GLY A 496 0.84 -40.43 7.64
C GLY A 496 0.35 -40.72 6.21
N ALA A 497 -0.93 -40.48 5.92
CA ALA A 497 -1.54 -40.72 4.61
C ALA A 497 -1.04 -39.76 3.52
N ILE A 498 -0.49 -38.61 3.87
CA ILE A 498 0.06 -37.66 2.90
C ILE A 498 1.53 -38.00 2.64
N ILE A 499 1.84 -38.41 1.42
CA ILE A 499 3.16 -38.94 1.03
C ILE A 499 3.73 -38.19 -0.17
N LEU A 500 5.05 -38.17 -0.31
CA LEU A 500 5.73 -37.58 -1.46
C LEU A 500 5.34 -38.35 -2.73
N GLU A 501 4.97 -37.65 -3.80
CA GLU A 501 4.56 -38.29 -5.04
C GLU A 501 5.68 -39.20 -5.60
N GLY A 502 5.30 -40.41 -6.00
CA GLY A 502 6.21 -41.44 -6.51
C GLY A 502 6.92 -42.27 -5.43
N ARG A 503 6.68 -42.00 -4.14
CA ARG A 503 7.07 -42.91 -3.05
C ARG A 503 5.95 -43.95 -2.89
N ARG A 504 6.23 -45.22 -3.20
CA ARG A 504 5.35 -46.36 -2.89
C ARG A 504 5.54 -46.77 -1.43
#